data_AF-A0A940HZE3-F1
#
_entry.id   AF-A0A940HZE3-F1
#
_cell.length_a   1.000
_cell.length_b   1.000
_cell.length_c   1.000
_cell.angle_alpha   90.00
_cell.angle_beta   90.00
_cell.angle_gamma   90.00
#
_symmetry.space_group_name_H-M   'P 1'
#
loop_
_entity.id
_entity.type
_entity.pdbx_description
1 polymer ?
#
loop_
_entity_poly.entity_id
_entity_poly.type
_entity_poly.pdbx_seq_one_letter_code
_entity_poly.pdbx_strand_id
1 'polypeptide(L)'
;MNILFIVKSTDTENVTDVIRMTSAFLMEEGTSVKIWFLGASLRSAEVRELITDHIYDLLEAGAEVYVCKSKAIPFKEDLPSGLKHSTINYLTYLITDWATPGSGHVITI
;
A
#
# COMPACT_ATOMS: atom_id res chain seq x y z
N MET A 1 3.63 11.63 -12.30
CA MET A 1 2.93 10.34 -12.56
C MET A 1 2.28 9.87 -11.28
N ASN A 2 1.09 9.27 -11.34
CA ASN A 2 0.40 8.74 -10.16
C ASN A 2 0.38 7.21 -10.23
N ILE A 3 0.84 6.51 -9.20
CA ILE A 3 0.83 5.04 -9.15
C ILE A 3 0.10 4.57 -7.90
N LEU A 4 -0.85 3.67 -8.07
CA LEU A 4 -1.55 2.97 -7.00
C LEU A 4 -1.21 1.47 -7.06
N PHE A 5 -0.51 0.98 -6.04
CA PHE A 5 -0.33 -0.44 -5.80
C PHE A 5 -1.47 -0.99 -4.93
N ILE A 6 -2.11 -2.07 -5.37
CA ILE A 6 -3.12 -2.79 -4.59
C ILE A 6 -2.56 -4.17 -4.26
N VAL A 7 -2.24 -4.39 -2.99
CA VAL A 7 -1.54 -5.59 -2.50
C VAL A 7 -2.52 -6.55 -1.84
N LYS A 8 -2.87 -7.62 -2.55
CA LYS A 8 -3.72 -8.72 -2.09
C LYS A 8 -2.92 -9.95 -1.70
N SER A 9 -1.72 -10.11 -2.25
CA SER A 9 -0.85 -11.26 -2.00
C SER A 9 -0.60 -11.50 -0.50
N THR A 10 -0.65 -12.77 -0.09
CA THR A 10 -0.17 -13.23 1.23
C THR A 10 1.24 -13.81 1.19
N ASP A 11 1.80 -13.92 -0.02
CA ASP A 11 3.17 -14.36 -0.27
C ASP A 11 4.15 -13.22 0.00
N THR A 12 5.15 -13.48 0.83
CA THR A 12 6.11 -12.47 1.31
C THR A 12 7.07 -12.01 0.23
N GLU A 13 7.41 -12.85 -0.76
CA GLU A 13 8.26 -12.48 -1.89
C GLU A 13 7.53 -11.45 -2.76
N ASN A 14 6.28 -11.74 -3.12
CA ASN A 14 5.45 -10.79 -3.86
C ASN A 14 5.30 -9.44 -3.13
N VAL A 15 5.06 -9.45 -1.81
CA VAL A 15 4.93 -8.22 -1.04
C VAL A 15 6.25 -7.45 -0.97
N THR A 16 7.37 -8.16 -0.81
CA THR A 16 8.73 -7.57 -0.83
C THR A 16 8.99 -6.87 -2.16
N ASP A 17 8.63 -7.52 -3.27
CA ASP A 17 8.81 -6.94 -4.60
C ASP A 17 7.94 -5.70 -4.80
N VAL A 18 6.69 -5.69 -4.30
CA VAL A 18 5.87 -4.46 -4.32
C VAL A 18 6.52 -3.34 -3.53
N ILE A 19 7.06 -3.62 -2.35
CA ILE A 19 7.76 -2.62 -1.52
C ILE A 19 8.95 -2.06 -2.28
N ARG A 20 9.78 -2.92 -2.88
CA ARG A 20 10.94 -2.50 -3.70
C ARG A 20 10.53 -1.65 -4.91
N MET A 21 9.48 -2.06 -5.63
CA MET A 21 8.93 -1.29 -6.75
C MET A 21 8.41 0.07 -6.28
N THR A 22 7.71 0.11 -5.15
CA THR A 22 7.20 1.35 -4.55
C THR A 22 8.35 2.32 -4.27
N SER A 23 9.42 1.86 -3.62
CA SER A 23 10.60 2.67 -3.35
C SER A 23 11.28 3.17 -4.63
N ALA A 24 11.38 2.33 -5.67
CA ALA A 24 11.96 2.74 -6.95
C ALA A 24 11.16 3.87 -7.62
N PHE A 25 9.82 3.77 -7.63
CA PHE A 25 8.97 4.82 -8.21
C PHE A 25 8.97 6.12 -7.41
N LEU A 26 9.16 6.08 -6.08
CA LEU A 26 9.28 7.29 -5.26
C LEU A 26 10.56 8.08 -5.57
N MET A 27 11.60 7.44 -6.11
CA MET A 27 12.83 8.11 -6.52
C MET A 27 12.69 8.88 -7.85
N GLU A 28 11.60 8.66 -8.61
CA GLU A 28 11.36 9.35 -9.87
C GLU A 28 10.73 10.73 -9.64
N GLU A 29 11.32 11.78 -10.22
CA GLU A 29 10.85 13.16 -10.06
C GLU A 29 9.41 13.32 -10.57
N GLY A 30 8.55 13.91 -9.73
CA GLY A 30 7.14 14.14 -10.05
C GLY A 30 6.28 12.88 -10.00
N THR A 31 6.78 11.76 -9.46
CA THR A 31 5.99 10.55 -9.20
C THR A 31 5.40 10.57 -7.79
N SER A 32 4.10 10.31 -7.69
CA SER A 32 3.39 10.10 -6.44
C SER A 32 2.94 8.65 -6.37
N VAL A 33 3.23 7.99 -5.25
CA VAL A 33 2.92 6.57 -5.07
C VAL A 33 2.02 6.37 -3.86
N LYS A 34 0.98 5.55 -4.07
CA LYS A 34 0.09 5.05 -3.03
C LYS A 34 0.16 3.54 -3.01
N ILE A 35 0.18 2.96 -1.83
CA ILE A 35 0.13 1.51 -1.65
C ILE A 35 -1.01 1.14 -0.70
N TRP A 36 -1.81 0.17 -1.12
CA TRP A 36 -3.03 -0.23 -0.44
C TRP A 36 -3.04 -1.73 -0.16
N PHE A 37 -2.90 -2.11 1.12
CA PHE A 37 -2.93 -3.51 1.52
C PHE A 37 -4.38 -3.98 1.74
N LEU A 38 -4.83 -4.88 0.87
CA LEU A 38 -6.09 -5.61 1.00
C LEU A 38 -6.01 -6.54 2.20
N GLY A 39 -7.10 -6.66 2.96
CA GLY A 39 -7.08 -7.48 4.18
C GLY A 39 -6.90 -8.99 4.02
N ALA A 40 -6.58 -9.49 2.82
CA ALA A 40 -6.03 -10.82 2.64
C ALA A 40 -4.54 -10.84 3.02
N SER A 41 -3.75 -9.88 2.51
CA SER A 41 -2.31 -9.76 2.79
C SER A 41 -2.03 -9.61 4.29
N LEU A 42 -2.85 -8.82 4.97
CA LEU A 42 -2.75 -8.61 6.43
C LEU A 42 -3.03 -9.86 7.28
N ARG A 43 -3.54 -10.97 6.72
CA ARG A 43 -3.77 -12.20 7.51
C ARG A 43 -2.50 -12.95 7.82
N SER A 44 -1.48 -12.87 6.96
CA SER A 44 -0.18 -13.50 7.19
C SER A 44 0.60 -12.69 8.23
N ALA A 45 1.07 -13.36 9.28
CA ALA A 45 1.90 -12.72 10.30
C ALA A 45 3.23 -12.23 9.72
N GLU A 46 3.85 -13.04 8.87
CA GLU A 46 5.11 -12.72 8.18
C GLU A 46 4.96 -11.49 7.28
N VAL A 47 3.81 -11.36 6.58
CA VAL A 47 3.53 -10.15 5.80
C VAL A 47 3.32 -8.94 6.70
N ARG A 48 2.68 -9.08 7.87
CA ARG A 48 2.52 -7.96 8.82
C ARG A 48 3.86 -7.49 9.37
N GLU A 49 4.75 -8.43 9.70
CA GLU A 49 6.13 -8.13 10.13
C GLU A 49 6.89 -7.40 9.02
N LEU A 50 6.87 -7.94 7.79
CA LEU A 50 7.49 -7.31 6.63
C LEU A 50 6.96 -5.89 6.36
N ILE A 51 5.64 -5.68 6.48
CA ILE A 51 5.05 -4.34 6.36
C ILE A 51 5.61 -3.45 7.47
N THR A 52 5.65 -3.92 8.71
CA THR A 52 6.13 -3.16 9.86
C THR A 52 7.60 -2.74 9.70
N ASP A 53 8.43 -3.62 9.16
CA ASP A 53 9.86 -3.37 8.96
C ASP A 53 10.15 -2.32 7.90
N HIS A 54 9.32 -2.22 6.85
CA HIS A 54 9.58 -1.34 5.70
C HIS A 54 8.67 -0.11 5.61
N ILE A 55 7.64 -0.04 6.42
CA ILE A 55 6.63 1.01 6.31
C ILE A 55 7.19 2.42 6.54
N TYR A 56 8.10 2.57 7.50
CA TYR A 56 8.62 3.87 7.88
C TYR A 56 9.49 4.42 6.75
N ASP A 57 10.30 3.57 6.10
CA ASP A 57 11.07 3.93 4.91
C ASP A 57 10.14 4.42 3.78
N LEU A 58 9.02 3.72 3.54
CA LEU A 58 8.05 4.12 2.52
C LEU A 58 7.37 5.45 2.87
N LEU A 59 6.99 5.65 4.13
CA LEU A 59 6.37 6.89 4.60
C LEU A 59 7.34 8.07 4.54
N GLU A 60 8.59 7.87 4.95
CA GLU A 60 9.67 8.88 4.88
C GLU A 60 10.01 9.25 3.44
N ALA A 61 9.98 8.28 2.53
CA ALA A 61 10.12 8.50 1.09
C ALA A 61 8.89 9.18 0.45
N GLY A 62 7.82 9.43 1.22
CA GLY A 62 6.65 10.18 0.77
C GLY A 62 5.51 9.34 0.19
N ALA A 63 5.54 8.01 0.33
CA ALA A 63 4.40 7.18 -0.04
C ALA A 63 3.20 7.40 0.89
N GLU A 64 2.00 7.35 0.33
CA GLU A 64 0.79 7.21 1.14
C GLU A 64 0.44 5.74 1.28
N VAL A 65 0.54 5.20 2.50
CA VAL A 65 0.24 3.80 2.76
C VAL A 65 -1.10 3.63 3.45
N TYR A 66 -1.90 2.72 2.92
CA TYR A 66 -3.24 2.45 3.38
C TYR A 66 -3.45 0.97 3.71
N VAL A 67 -4.33 0.72 4.67
CA VAL A 67 -4.78 -0.62 5.05
C VAL A 67 -6.30 -0.68 5.13
N CYS A 68 -6.88 -1.83 4.77
CA CYS A 68 -8.31 -2.06 4.88
C CYS A 68 -8.77 -2.03 6.35
N LYS A 69 -9.51 -0.98 6.75
CA LYS A 69 -9.96 -0.74 8.13
C LYS A 69 -10.63 -1.95 8.77
N SER A 70 -11.58 -2.60 8.07
CA SER A 70 -12.33 -3.73 8.63
C SER A 70 -11.47 -4.98 8.87
N LYS A 71 -10.28 -5.04 8.27
CA LYS A 71 -9.36 -6.18 8.34
C LYS A 71 -8.09 -5.86 9.14
N ALA A 72 -7.78 -4.59 9.33
CA ALA A 72 -6.70 -4.12 10.21
C ALA A 72 -7.10 -4.12 11.70
N ILE A 73 -8.40 -3.99 12.04
CA ILE A 73 -8.88 -3.95 13.44
C ILE A 73 -8.31 -5.08 14.32
N PRO A 74 -8.30 -6.36 13.89
CA PRO A 74 -7.76 -7.46 14.71
C PRO A 74 -6.25 -7.39 14.95
N PHE A 75 -5.52 -6.61 14.17
CA PHE A 75 -4.05 -6.53 14.16
C PHE A 75 -3.57 -5.10 14.45
N LYS A 76 -4.42 -4.27 15.05
CA LYS A 76 -4.15 -2.83 15.21
C LYS A 76 -2.88 -2.58 16.05
N GLU A 77 -2.56 -3.47 16.97
CA GLU A 77 -1.36 -3.38 17.81
C GLU A 77 -0.08 -3.81 17.06
N ASP A 78 -0.23 -4.68 16.05
CA ASP A 78 0.86 -5.17 15.21
C ASP A 78 1.17 -4.22 14.04
N LEU A 79 0.35 -3.18 13.85
CA LEU A 79 0.46 -2.29 12.70
C LEU A 79 1.18 -0.99 13.06
N PRO A 80 2.15 -0.55 12.24
CA PRO A 80 2.94 0.65 12.45
C PRO A 80 2.07 1.92 12.45
N SER A 81 2.53 2.93 13.18
CA SER A 81 1.92 4.25 13.16
C SER A 81 2.12 4.94 11.80
N GLY A 82 1.18 5.82 11.41
CA GLY A 82 1.23 6.52 10.12
C GLY A 82 0.45 5.86 8.97
N LEU A 83 0.06 4.59 9.12
CA LEU A 83 -0.85 3.91 8.20
C LEU A 83 -2.23 4.58 8.17
N LYS A 84 -2.77 4.78 6.97
CA LYS A 84 -4.12 5.29 6.77
C LYS A 84 -5.12 4.14 6.74
N HIS A 85 -6.03 4.10 7.70
CA HIS A 85 -7.12 3.11 7.73
C HIS A 85 -8.27 3.55 6.82
N SER A 86 -8.54 2.81 5.74
CA SER A 86 -9.61 3.17 4.79
C SER A 86 -10.56 2.01 4.48
N THR A 87 -11.70 2.33 3.87
CA THR A 87 -12.71 1.34 3.44
C THR A 87 -12.50 0.95 1.98
N ILE A 88 -13.18 -0.13 1.56
CA ILE A 88 -13.21 -0.52 0.14
C ILE A 88 -13.81 0.57 -0.75
N ASN A 89 -14.84 1.29 -0.28
CA ASN A 89 -15.42 2.41 -1.02
C ASN A 89 -14.42 3.55 -1.23
N TYR A 90 -13.55 3.78 -0.25
CA TYR A 90 -12.46 4.75 -0.41
C TYR A 90 -11.40 4.27 -1.42
N LEU A 91 -11.10 2.96 -1.47
CA LEU A 91 -10.25 2.41 -2.52
C LEU A 91 -10.88 2.60 -3.91
N THR A 92 -12.19 2.36 -4.06
CA THR A 92 -12.90 2.62 -5.31
C THR A 92 -12.80 4.09 -5.70
N TYR A 93 -13.00 5.01 -4.76
CA TYR A 93 -12.79 6.44 -4.98
C TYR A 93 -11.35 6.76 -5.42
N LEU A 94 -10.33 6.21 -4.75
CA LEU A 94 -8.92 6.38 -5.16
C LEU A 94 -8.68 5.91 -6.60
N ILE A 95 -9.24 4.77 -6.99
CA ILE A 95 -9.12 4.27 -8.36
C ILE A 95 -9.80 5.24 -9.34
N THR A 96 -11.03 5.69 -9.05
CA THR A 96 -11.80 6.52 -9.99
C THR A 96 -11.29 7.95 -10.11
N ASP A 97 -10.90 8.57 -9.00
CA ASP A 97 -10.50 9.98 -8.94
C ASP A 97 -9.02 10.16 -9.27
N TRP A 98 -8.19 9.28 -8.70
CA TRP A 98 -6.74 9.43 -8.71
C TRP A 98 -6.07 8.71 -9.88
N ALA A 99 -6.67 7.63 -10.39
CA ALA A 99 -6.25 7.02 -11.65
C ALA A 99 -6.92 7.72 -12.86
N THR A 100 -6.80 9.06 -12.91
CA THR A 100 -7.39 9.88 -13.97
C THR A 100 -6.88 9.40 -15.34
N PRO A 101 -7.74 9.32 -16.39
CA PRO A 101 -7.31 8.87 -17.71
C PRO A 101 -6.12 9.71 -18.23
N GLY A 102 -4.99 9.04 -18.47
CA GLY A 102 -3.77 9.64 -19.03
C GLY A 102 -2.64 9.96 -18.05
N SER A 103 -2.79 9.75 -16.74
CA SER A 103 -1.68 10.03 -15.78
C SER A 103 -1.56 9.10 -14.57
N GLY A 104 -2.59 8.29 -14.30
CA GLY A 104 -2.61 7.36 -13.17
C GLY A 104 -2.59 5.88 -13.58
N HIS A 105 -1.78 5.09 -12.89
CA HIS A 105 -1.63 3.65 -13.11
C HIS A 105 -2.09 2.89 -11.87
N VAL A 106 -2.86 1.82 -12.07
CA VAL A 106 -3.26 0.89 -10.99
C VAL A 106 -2.61 -0.45 -11.25
N ILE A 107 -1.79 -0.91 -10.31
CA ILE A 107 -1.08 -2.18 -10.37
C ILE A 107 -1.62 -3.05 -9.24
N THR A 108 -2.22 -4.19 -9.58
CA THR A 108 -2.76 -5.14 -8.59
C THR A 108 -1.87 -6.36 -8.51
N ILE A 109 -1.43 -6.70 -7.30
CA ILE A 109 -0.49 -7.80 -6.99
C ILE A 109 -1.07 -8.66 -5.87
#